data_AF-A0A6J6KQ96-F1
#
_entry.id   AF-A0A6J6KQ96-F1
#
_cell.length_a   1.000
_cell.length_b   1.000
_cell.length_c   1.000
_cell.angle_alpha   90.00
_cell.angle_beta   90.00
_cell.angle_gamma   90.00
#
_symmetry.space_group_name_H-M   'P 1'
#
loop_
_entity.id
_entity.type
_entity.pdbx_description
1 polymer ?
#
loop_
_entity_poly.entity_id
_entity_poly.type
_entity_poly.pdbx_seq_one_letter_code
_entity_poly.pdbx_strand_id
1 'polypeptide(L)'
;MREGSFYPDFGLERIVQYHNRQDERYAIAAHEASQKYLKPVLIATELAVADPSNPGPATVRDTGRLCYASGSRAAYALAQMVKYSNYRASVS
;
A
#
# COMPACT_ATOMS: atom_id res chain seq x y z
N MET A 1 -12.89 -5.80 9.23
CA MET A 1 -12.91 -6.03 10.70
C MET A 1 -14.17 -5.51 11.42
N ARG A 2 -15.19 -4.99 10.72
CA ARG A 2 -16.39 -4.40 11.35
C ARG A 2 -17.62 -5.32 11.30
N GLU A 3 -17.50 -6.48 10.66
CA GLU A 3 -18.64 -7.34 10.28
C GLU A 3 -19.02 -8.37 11.36
N GLY A 4 -18.22 -8.50 12.43
CA GLY A 4 -18.47 -9.45 13.51
C GLY A 4 -19.48 -8.94 14.53
N SER A 5 -20.26 -9.84 15.14
CA SER A 5 -21.34 -9.54 16.09
C SER A 5 -20.91 -8.84 17.38
N PHE A 6 -19.61 -8.81 17.68
CA PHE A 6 -19.06 -8.17 18.88
C PHE A 6 -18.60 -6.72 18.65
N TYR A 7 -18.59 -6.24 17.40
CA TYR A 7 -18.27 -4.85 17.09
C TYR A 7 -19.50 -3.96 17.30
N PRO A 8 -19.39 -2.73 17.86
CA PRO A 8 -18.16 -2.00 18.22
C PRO A 8 -17.61 -2.28 19.64
N ASP A 9 -18.28 -3.11 20.42
CA ASP A 9 -18.04 -3.31 21.85
C ASP A 9 -16.72 -4.05 22.19
N PHE A 10 -16.48 -4.27 23.48
CA PHE A 10 -15.31 -4.99 24.01
C PHE A 10 -13.95 -4.39 23.58
N GLY A 11 -13.93 -3.09 23.27
CA GLY A 11 -12.74 -2.38 22.80
C GLY A 11 -12.39 -2.63 21.33
N LEU A 12 -13.22 -3.36 20.58
CA LEU A 12 -12.97 -3.66 19.17
C LEU A 12 -12.98 -2.40 18.31
N GLU A 13 -13.83 -1.42 18.62
CA GLU A 13 -13.79 -0.13 17.90
C GLU A 13 -12.41 0.52 17.96
N ARG A 14 -11.82 0.62 19.16
CA ARG A 14 -10.47 1.19 19.32
C ARG A 14 -9.42 0.42 18.53
N ILE A 15 -9.50 -0.90 18.54
CA ILE A 15 -8.56 -1.78 17.81
C ILE A 15 -8.71 -1.58 16.30
N VAL A 16 -9.93 -1.56 15.77
CA VAL A 16 -10.18 -1.33 14.34
C VAL A 16 -9.69 0.05 13.92
N GLN A 17 -10.00 1.09 14.70
CA GLN A 17 -9.55 2.45 14.38
C GLN A 17 -8.03 2.60 14.44
N TYR A 18 -7.35 1.87 15.34
CA TYR A 18 -5.90 1.84 15.37
C TYR A 18 -5.30 1.24 14.09
N HIS A 19 -5.76 0.05 13.68
CA HIS A 19 -5.25 -0.60 12.47
C HIS A 19 -5.55 0.21 11.21
N ASN A 20 -6.76 0.78 11.10
CA ASN A 20 -7.13 1.66 9.99
C ASN A 20 -6.17 2.86 9.86
N ARG A 21 -5.90 3.57 10.97
CA ARG A 21 -4.96 4.70 10.97
C ARG A 21 -3.52 4.23 10.70
N GLN A 22 -3.15 3.05 11.16
CA GLN A 22 -1.82 2.48 10.91
C GLN A 22 -1.61 2.20 9.42
N ASP A 23 -2.56 1.54 8.77
CA ASP A 23 -2.52 1.20 7.35
C ASP A 23 -2.46 2.47 6.47
N GLU A 24 -3.30 3.45 6.77
CA GLU A 24 -3.28 4.77 6.12
C GLU A 24 -1.92 5.46 6.27
N ARG A 25 -1.36 5.49 7.50
CA ARG A 25 -0.06 6.10 7.77
C ARG A 25 1.08 5.42 7.02
N TYR A 26 1.05 4.10 6.86
CA TYR A 26 2.07 3.39 6.07
C TYR A 26 1.97 3.73 4.58
N ALA A 27 0.77 3.86 4.03
CA ALA A 27 0.57 4.30 2.66
C ALA A 27 1.11 5.72 2.43
N ILE A 28 0.82 6.66 3.34
CA ILE A 28 1.32 8.05 3.29
C ILE A 28 2.86 8.07 3.39
N ALA A 29 3.43 7.40 4.40
CA ALA A 29 4.87 7.39 4.61
C ALA A 29 5.62 6.79 3.41
N ALA A 30 5.08 5.75 2.77
CA ALA A 30 5.63 5.20 1.54
C ALA A 30 5.55 6.19 0.37
N HIS A 31 4.44 6.94 0.24
CA HIS A 31 4.34 7.98 -0.77
C HIS A 31 5.40 9.06 -0.58
N GLU A 32 5.49 9.60 0.63
CA GLU A 32 6.40 10.68 0.99
C GLU A 32 7.86 10.25 0.83
N ALA A 33 8.23 9.07 1.34
CA ALA A 33 9.58 8.54 1.19
C ALA A 33 9.96 8.35 -0.28
N SER A 34 9.04 7.83 -1.08
CA SER A 34 9.29 7.63 -2.52
C SER A 34 9.53 8.95 -3.25
N GLN A 35 8.76 10.00 -2.95
CA GLN A 35 8.96 11.34 -3.52
C GLN A 35 10.26 11.97 -3.02
N LYS A 36 10.49 11.95 -1.71
CA LYS A 36 11.64 12.59 -1.06
C LYS A 36 12.97 12.03 -1.54
N TYR A 37 13.07 10.71 -1.69
CA TYR A 37 14.34 10.05 -2.01
C TYR A 37 14.47 9.67 -3.49
N LEU A 38 13.47 9.97 -4.32
CA LEU A 38 13.42 9.60 -5.73
C LEU A 38 13.68 8.10 -5.94
N LYS A 39 13.16 7.28 -5.03
CA LYS A 39 13.26 5.81 -5.07
C LYS A 39 11.87 5.20 -5.09
N PRO A 40 11.61 4.18 -5.92
CA PRO A 40 10.31 3.53 -5.93
C PRO A 40 10.09 2.79 -4.60
N VAL A 41 8.94 3.06 -3.96
CA VAL A 41 8.44 2.30 -2.81
C VAL A 41 7.10 1.71 -3.20
N LEU A 42 6.99 0.38 -3.20
CA LEU A 42 5.80 -0.36 -3.61
C LEU A 42 5.14 -0.95 -2.37
N ILE A 43 3.81 -0.84 -2.29
CA ILE A 43 3.02 -1.41 -1.19
C ILE A 43 2.34 -2.69 -1.66
N ALA A 44 2.42 -3.74 -0.84
CA ALA A 44 1.72 -4.99 -1.09
C ALA A 44 0.95 -5.46 0.14
N THR A 45 -0.31 -5.84 -0.05
CA THR A 45 -1.17 -6.45 0.96
C THR A 45 -2.31 -7.21 0.28
N GLU A 46 -2.72 -8.32 0.86
CA GLU A 46 -3.90 -9.08 0.48
C GLU A 46 -5.20 -8.25 0.55
N LEU A 47 -5.22 -7.20 1.39
CA LEU A 47 -6.35 -6.27 1.50
C LEU A 47 -6.60 -5.53 0.17
N ALA A 48 -5.60 -5.39 -0.69
CA ALA A 48 -5.81 -4.84 -2.04
C ALA A 48 -6.85 -5.63 -2.86
N VAL A 49 -7.12 -6.88 -2.47
CA VAL A 49 -8.16 -7.74 -3.05
C VAL A 49 -9.29 -8.01 -2.06
N ALA A 50 -8.96 -8.38 -0.81
CA ALA A 50 -9.94 -8.83 0.17
C ALA A 50 -10.79 -7.69 0.76
N ASP A 51 -10.24 -6.49 0.87
CA ASP A 51 -10.96 -5.28 1.30
C ASP A 51 -10.33 -4.05 0.63
N PRO A 52 -10.61 -3.82 -0.67
CA PRO A 52 -10.00 -2.71 -1.40
C PRO A 52 -10.37 -1.33 -0.86
N SER A 53 -11.45 -1.25 -0.07
CA SER A 53 -11.89 -0.06 0.66
C SER A 53 -11.17 0.17 1.99
N ASN A 54 -10.35 -0.77 2.46
CA ASN A 54 -9.52 -0.57 3.63
C ASN A 54 -8.66 0.70 3.46
N PRO A 55 -8.47 1.52 4.52
CA PRO A 55 -7.73 2.77 4.43
C PRO A 55 -6.32 2.65 3.84
N GLY A 56 -5.60 1.54 4.04
CA GLY A 56 -4.29 1.31 3.44
C GLY A 56 -4.35 1.29 1.90
N PRO A 57 -4.95 0.28 1.27
CA PRO A 57 -5.11 0.22 -0.19
C PRO A 57 -5.82 1.43 -0.80
N ALA A 58 -6.82 2.00 -0.11
CA ALA A 58 -7.49 3.22 -0.56
C ALA A 58 -6.53 4.40 -0.63
N THR A 59 -5.78 4.68 0.44
CA THR A 59 -4.81 5.77 0.49
C THR A 59 -3.69 5.58 -0.54
N VAL A 60 -3.23 4.35 -0.77
CA VAL A 60 -2.25 4.07 -1.84
C VAL A 60 -2.79 4.52 -3.20
N ARG A 61 -4.06 4.20 -3.52
CA ARG A 61 -4.69 4.65 -4.78
C ARG A 61 -4.87 6.16 -4.84
N ASP A 62 -5.28 6.79 -3.76
CA ASP A 62 -5.48 8.25 -3.70
C ASP A 62 -4.16 9.00 -3.93
N THR A 63 -3.02 8.40 -3.53
CA THR A 63 -1.69 8.93 -3.85
C THR A 63 -1.23 8.71 -5.30
N GLY A 64 -2.10 8.18 -6.16
CA GLY A 64 -1.82 7.85 -7.56
C GLY A 64 -0.95 6.60 -7.76
N ARG A 65 -0.83 5.74 -6.74
CA ARG A 65 -0.01 4.52 -6.80
C ARG A 65 -0.85 3.24 -6.81
N LEU A 66 -0.21 2.15 -7.22
CA LEU A 66 -0.81 0.82 -7.21
C LEU A 66 -0.50 0.10 -5.89
N CYS A 67 -1.55 -0.41 -5.24
CA CYS A 67 -1.43 -1.36 -4.14
C CYS A 67 -1.44 -2.79 -4.69
N TYR A 68 -0.36 -3.54 -4.49
CA TYR A 68 -0.21 -4.89 -5.05
C TYR A 68 -0.87 -5.93 -4.15
N ALA A 69 -1.53 -6.92 -4.76
CA ALA A 69 -2.17 -8.02 -4.02
C ALA A 69 -1.18 -8.96 -3.29
N SER A 70 0.10 -8.93 -3.63
CA SER A 70 1.13 -9.74 -2.97
C SER A 70 2.53 -9.18 -3.15
N GLY A 71 3.42 -9.54 -2.23
CA GLY A 71 4.83 -9.16 -2.28
C GLY A 71 5.52 -9.61 -3.57
N SER A 72 5.23 -10.83 -4.05
CA SER A 72 5.79 -11.36 -5.31
C SER A 72 5.43 -10.49 -6.52
N ARG A 73 4.19 -9.99 -6.59
CA ARG A 73 3.75 -9.09 -7.66
C ARG A 73 4.45 -7.73 -7.58
N ALA A 74 4.60 -7.19 -6.37
CA ALA A 74 5.34 -5.94 -6.15
C ALA A 74 6.83 -6.10 -6.54
N ALA A 75 7.49 -7.17 -6.11
CA ALA A 75 8.88 -7.44 -6.44
C ALA A 75 9.09 -7.60 -7.95
N TYR A 76 8.20 -8.31 -8.63
CA TYR A 76 8.24 -8.43 -10.09
C TYR A 76 8.09 -7.06 -10.78
N ALA A 77 7.13 -6.25 -10.35
CA ALA A 77 6.93 -4.92 -10.91
C ALA A 77 8.16 -4.02 -10.69
N LEU A 78 8.76 -4.05 -9.49
CA LEU A 78 10.00 -3.33 -9.20
C LEU A 78 11.14 -3.77 -10.13
N ALA A 79 11.29 -5.08 -10.37
CA ALA A 79 12.30 -5.59 -11.30
C ALA A 79 12.09 -5.05 -12.73
N GLN A 80 10.83 -4.91 -13.19
CA GLN A 80 10.55 -4.31 -14.50
C GLN A 80 10.86 -2.81 -14.53
N MET A 81 10.58 -2.08 -13.45
CA MET A 81 10.94 -0.65 -13.34
C MET A 81 12.45 -0.45 -13.46
N VAL A 82 13.26 -1.29 -12.80
CA VAL A 82 14.73 -1.25 -12.90
C VAL A 82 15.19 -1.57 -14.32
N LYS A 83 14.67 -2.63 -14.95
CA LYS A 83 15.00 -2.97 -16.34
C LYS A 83 14.70 -1.82 -17.29
N TYR A 84 13.53 -1.21 -17.15
CA TYR A 84 13.12 -0.07 -17.97
C TYR A 84 14.01 1.16 -17.73
N SER A 85 14.36 1.45 -16.47
CA SER A 85 15.29 2.53 -16.14
C SER A 85 16.66 2.32 -16.81
N ASN A 86 17.20 1.10 -16.77
CA ASN A 86 18.47 0.78 -17.42
C ASN A 86 18.38 0.91 -18.95
N TYR A 87 17.29 0.45 -19.55
CA TYR A 87 17.05 0.62 -20.98
C TYR A 87 17.02 2.10 -21.38
N ARG A 88 16.28 2.94 -20.63
CA ARG A 88 16.24 4.40 -20.89
C ARG A 88 17.61 5.05 -20.78
N ALA A 89 18.45 4.60 -19.85
CA ALA A 89 19.81 5.08 -19.70
C ALA A 89 20.74 4.64 -20.86
N SER A 90 20.44 3.54 -21.55
CA SER A 90 21.22 3.07 -22.71
C SER A 90 20.85 3.71 -24.05
N VAL A 91 19.68 4.34 -24.15
CA VAL A 91 19.15 4.94 -25.40
C VAL A 91 19.18 6.48 -25.34
N SER A 92 19.52 7.06 -24.18
CA SER A 92 19.68 8.50 -23.98
C SER A 92 21.14 8.93 -24.07
#